data_AF-A0A8X6SRW3-F1
#
_entry.id   AF-A0A8X6SRW3-F1
#
_cell.length_a   1.000
_cell.length_b   1.000
_cell.length_c   1.000
_cell.angle_alpha   90.00
_cell.angle_beta   90.00
_cell.angle_gamma   90.00
#
_symmetry.space_group_name_H-M   'P 1'
#
loop_
_entity.id
_entity.type
_entity.pdbx_description
1 polymer ?
#
loop_
_entity_poly.entity_id
_entity_poly.type
_entity_poly.pdbx_seq_one_letter_code
_entity_poly.pdbx_strand_id
1 'polypeptide(L)'
;MDAANKAVLERAKMTGSVSRSLVTKQINKLESEISNTADKTTVHEIYMQLISKFEELSTLDKEIGNLIDIESLEEEIVTREEYRDKFIIWKIRAERYVECFEHCYSKFGKKSTTKHNTSFK
;
A
#
# COMPACT_ATOMS: atom_id res chain seq x y z
N MET A 1 10.01 12.90 8.83
CA MET A 1 11.28 12.15 8.69
C MET A 1 12.33 13.06 8.07
N ASP A 2 13.42 13.33 8.78
CA ASP A 2 14.47 14.25 8.29
C ASP A 2 15.35 13.60 7.21
N ALA A 3 16.04 14.44 6.43
CA ALA A 3 16.85 14.01 5.28
C ALA A 3 17.93 12.97 5.66
N ALA A 4 18.49 13.07 6.87
CA ALA A 4 19.44 12.11 7.41
C ALA A 4 18.80 10.72 7.61
N ASN A 5 17.62 10.64 8.22
CA ASN A 5 16.90 9.39 8.47
C ASN A 5 16.45 8.74 7.16
N LYS A 6 16.06 9.54 6.16
CA LYS A 6 15.73 9.05 4.82
C LYS A 6 16.95 8.40 4.12
N ALA A 7 18.13 9.02 4.19
CA ALA A 7 19.35 8.48 3.61
C ALA A 7 19.87 7.23 4.36
N VAL A 8 19.64 7.13 5.67
CA VAL A 8 19.93 5.92 6.45
C VAL A 8 18.98 4.78 6.06
N LEU A 9 17.68 5.06 5.93
CA LEU A 9 16.69 4.06 5.51
C LEU A 9 16.99 3.48 4.11
N GLU A 10 17.31 4.33 3.14
CA GLU A 10 17.64 3.86 1.78
C GLU A 10 18.92 3.01 1.75
N ARG A 11 19.94 3.38 2.54
CA ARG A 11 21.13 2.54 2.70
C ARG A 11 20.82 1.21 3.37
N ALA A 12 20.02 1.20 4.43
CA ALA A 12 19.61 -0.01 5.12
C ALA A 12 18.84 -0.97 4.18
N LYS A 13 17.92 -0.44 3.35
CA LYS A 13 17.21 -1.22 2.31
C LYS A 13 18.15 -1.84 1.28
N MET A 14 19.14 -1.07 0.80
CA MET A 14 20.15 -1.58 -0.14
C MET A 14 20.98 -2.69 0.49
N THR A 15 21.47 -2.48 1.71
CA THR A 15 22.23 -3.49 2.47
C THR A 15 21.39 -4.75 2.69
N GLY A 16 20.13 -4.61 3.09
CA GLY A 16 19.21 -5.75 3.27
C GLY A 16 18.99 -6.55 1.98
N SER A 17 18.89 -5.89 0.83
CA SER A 17 18.79 -6.56 -0.47
C SER A 17 20.04 -7.40 -0.79
N VAL A 18 21.22 -6.84 -0.56
CA VAL A 18 22.51 -7.53 -0.76
C VAL A 18 22.63 -8.72 0.19
N SER A 19 22.31 -8.52 1.48
CA SER A 19 22.35 -9.58 2.49
C SER A 19 21.40 -10.73 2.16
N ARG A 20 20.17 -10.44 1.73
CA ARG A 20 19.21 -11.47 1.23
C ARG A 20 19.79 -12.26 0.07
N SER A 21 20.39 -11.60 -0.92
CA SER A 21 21.05 -12.28 -2.04
C SER A 21 22.19 -13.21 -1.60
N LEU A 22 23.01 -12.78 -0.63
CA LEU A 22 24.10 -13.59 -0.09
C LEU A 22 23.59 -14.80 0.69
N VAL A 23 22.56 -14.62 1.52
CA VAL A 23 21.89 -15.70 2.26
C VAL A 23 21.33 -16.73 1.29
N THR A 24 20.63 -16.31 0.23
CA THR A 24 20.12 -17.23 -0.81
C THR A 24 21.24 -18.03 -1.47
N LYS A 25 22.38 -17.40 -1.79
CA LYS A 25 23.54 -18.11 -2.35
C LYS A 25 24.11 -19.16 -1.38
N GLN A 26 24.17 -18.84 -0.09
CA GLN A 26 24.63 -19.77 0.94
C GLN A 26 23.67 -20.93 1.14
N ILE A 27 22.36 -20.69 1.12
CA ILE A 27 21.32 -21.73 1.16
C ILE A 27 21.50 -22.70 -0.02
N ASN A 28 21.60 -22.18 -1.24
CA ASN A 28 21.77 -23.02 -2.43
C ASN A 28 23.08 -23.85 -2.36
N LYS A 29 24.15 -23.28 -1.81
CA LYS A 29 25.41 -24.01 -1.59
C LYS A 29 25.22 -25.13 -0.56
N LEU A 30 24.58 -24.84 0.55
CA LEU A 30 24.28 -25.82 1.61
C LEU A 30 23.43 -26.97 1.07
N GLU A 31 22.37 -26.66 0.31
CA GLU A 31 21.51 -27.65 -0.34
C GLU A 31 22.32 -28.54 -1.30
N SER A 32 23.23 -27.96 -2.07
CA SER A 32 24.08 -28.71 -3.00
C SER A 32 25.07 -29.64 -2.28
N GLU A 33 25.64 -29.21 -1.16
CA GLU A 33 26.58 -30.03 -0.37
C GLU A 33 25.84 -31.17 0.32
N ILE A 34 24.69 -30.89 0.96
CA ILE A 34 23.85 -31.94 1.57
C ILE A 34 23.43 -33.00 0.53
N SER A 35 23.19 -32.59 -0.71
CA SER A 35 22.75 -33.50 -1.78
C SER A 35 23.90 -34.29 -2.41
N ASN A 36 25.14 -33.78 -2.39
CA ASN A 36 26.27 -34.33 -3.16
C ASN A 36 27.43 -34.87 -2.32
N THR A 37 27.56 -34.51 -1.04
CA THR A 37 28.72 -34.85 -0.21
C THR A 37 28.32 -35.44 1.15
N ALA A 38 29.13 -36.38 1.66
CA ALA A 38 28.96 -37.01 2.96
C ALA A 38 29.79 -36.33 4.09
N ASP A 39 30.51 -35.24 3.79
CA ASP A 39 31.33 -34.55 4.79
C ASP A 39 30.48 -33.60 5.64
N LYS A 40 30.07 -34.14 6.78
CA LYS A 40 29.28 -33.44 7.81
C LYS A 40 29.99 -32.19 8.35
N THR A 41 31.33 -32.13 8.27
CA THR A 41 32.12 -31.01 8.78
C THR A 41 31.89 -29.77 7.92
N THR A 42 32.04 -29.91 6.60
CA THR A 42 31.79 -28.84 5.63
C THR A 42 30.34 -28.33 5.70
N VAL A 43 29.36 -29.24 5.83
CA VAL A 43 27.94 -28.88 5.99
C VAL A 43 27.72 -28.06 7.28
N HIS A 44 28.33 -28.47 8.40
CA HIS A 44 28.21 -27.75 9.67
C HIS A 44 28.83 -26.36 9.60
N GLU A 45 29.99 -26.19 8.97
CA GLU A 45 30.63 -24.87 8.80
C GLU A 45 29.76 -23.93 7.96
N ILE A 46 29.21 -24.41 6.84
CA ILE A 46 28.31 -23.61 5.99
C ILE A 46 27.04 -23.22 6.77
N TYR A 47 26.49 -24.14 7.57
CA TYR A 47 25.33 -23.88 8.43
C TYR A 47 25.60 -22.81 9.48
N MET A 48 26.75 -22.84 10.15
CA MET A 48 27.13 -21.82 11.14
C MET A 48 27.30 -20.44 10.50
N GLN A 49 27.89 -20.37 9.31
CA GLN A 49 27.97 -19.11 8.54
C GLN A 49 26.59 -18.58 8.16
N LEU A 50 25.65 -19.47 7.80
CA LEU A 50 24.29 -19.12 7.44
C LEU A 50 23.51 -18.56 8.63
N ILE A 51 23.63 -19.15 9.81
CA ILE A 51 22.98 -18.63 11.03
C ILE A 51 23.45 -17.21 11.33
N SER A 52 24.77 -16.98 11.37
CA SER A 52 25.33 -15.66 11.66
C SER A 52 24.83 -14.60 10.66
N LYS A 53 24.80 -14.94 9.36
CA LYS A 53 24.26 -14.06 8.31
C LYS A 53 22.76 -13.79 8.47
N PHE A 54 22.00 -14.77 8.92
CA PHE A 54 20.56 -14.63 9.15
C PHE A 54 20.26 -13.72 10.35
N GLU A 55 21.04 -13.82 11.43
CA GLU A 55 20.93 -12.95 12.60
C GLU A 55 21.26 -11.48 12.25
N GLU A 56 22.32 -11.26 11.46
CA GLU A 56 22.66 -9.94 10.91
C GLU A 56 21.50 -9.36 10.09
N LEU A 57 20.90 -10.18 9.22
CA LEU A 57 19.76 -9.77 8.40
C LEU A 57 18.52 -9.45 9.26
N SER A 58 18.21 -10.27 10.26
CA SER A 58 17.10 -10.05 11.17
C SER A 58 17.25 -8.73 11.95
N THR A 59 18.48 -8.39 12.33
CA THR A 59 18.79 -7.13 13.01
C THR A 59 18.57 -5.94 12.07
N LEU A 60 19.06 -6.03 10.83
CA LEU A 60 18.85 -5.00 9.80
C LEU A 60 17.35 -4.80 9.49
N ASP A 61 16.57 -5.88 9.40
CA ASP A 61 15.13 -5.79 9.14
C ASP A 61 14.38 -5.10 10.29
N LYS A 62 14.78 -5.34 11.54
CA LYS A 62 14.24 -4.62 12.72
C LYS A 62 14.61 -3.13 12.69
N GLU A 63 15.85 -2.79 12.34
CA GLU A 63 16.28 -1.39 12.21
C GLU A 63 15.49 -0.65 11.11
N ILE A 64 15.25 -1.30 9.96
CA ILE A 64 14.39 -0.77 8.91
C ILE A 64 12.97 -0.54 9.44
N GLY A 65 12.42 -1.51 10.19
CA GLY A 65 11.12 -1.41 10.83
C GLY A 65 11.03 -0.24 11.81
N ASN A 66 12.05 -0.02 12.64
CA ASN A 66 12.09 1.09 13.61
C ASN A 66 12.25 2.47 12.95
N LEU A 67 12.84 2.52 11.75
CA LEU A 67 12.98 3.75 10.98
C LEU A 67 11.69 4.13 10.23
N ILE A 68 10.76 3.20 10.07
CA ILE A 68 9.47 3.41 9.44
C ILE A 68 8.43 3.52 10.55
N ASP A 69 7.72 4.64 10.60
CA ASP A 69 6.59 4.79 11.52
C ASP A 69 5.37 4.05 10.97
N ILE A 70 5.35 2.73 11.18
CA ILE A 70 4.29 1.83 10.67
C ILE A 70 2.94 2.20 11.29
N GLU A 71 2.92 2.53 12.59
CA GLU A 71 1.72 2.91 13.31
C GLU A 71 1.11 4.20 12.74
N SER A 72 1.92 5.22 12.46
CA SER A 72 1.45 6.43 11.78
C SER A 72 0.91 6.15 10.38
N LEU A 73 1.50 5.22 9.63
CA LEU A 73 1.02 4.86 8.29
C LEU A 73 -0.31 4.10 8.35
N GLU A 74 -0.48 3.20 9.33
CA GLU A 74 -1.73 2.49 9.56
C GLU A 74 -2.87 3.45 9.95
N GLU A 75 -2.60 4.40 10.85
CA GLU A 75 -3.56 5.46 11.21
C GLU A 75 -3.94 6.34 10.02
N GLU A 76 -2.97 6.71 9.17
CA GLU A 76 -3.21 7.48 7.95
C GLU A 76 -4.11 6.72 6.95
N ILE A 77 -3.87 5.42 6.78
CA ILE A 77 -4.69 4.56 5.92
C ILE A 77 -6.13 4.50 6.43
N VAL A 78 -6.33 4.26 7.72
CA VAL A 78 -7.68 4.22 8.34
C VAL A 78 -8.39 5.55 8.12
N THR A 79 -7.72 6.67 8.41
CA THR A 79 -8.28 8.02 8.24
C THR A 79 -8.69 8.27 6.79
N ARG A 80 -7.85 7.86 5.82
CA ARG A 80 -8.14 8.01 4.38
C ARG A 80 -9.35 7.20 3.94
N GLU A 81 -9.47 5.96 4.41
CA GLU A 81 -10.64 5.11 4.15
C GLU A 81 -11.93 5.75 4.70
N GLU A 82 -11.91 6.28 5.93
CA GLU A 82 -13.06 7.00 6.50
C GLU A 82 -13.47 8.23 5.66
N TYR A 83 -12.50 9.00 5.18
CA TYR A 83 -12.76 10.14 4.29
C TYR A 83 -13.35 9.69 2.95
N ARG A 84 -12.86 8.58 2.39
CA ARG A 84 -13.41 8.00 1.15
C ARG A 84 -14.86 7.60 1.34
N ASP A 85 -15.18 6.96 2.45
CA ASP A 85 -16.55 6.50 2.75
C ASP A 85 -17.50 7.70 2.92
N LYS A 86 -17.07 8.75 3.63
CA LYS A 86 -17.81 10.02 3.71
C LYS A 86 -18.05 10.62 2.32
N PHE A 87 -17.02 10.65 1.47
CA PHE A 87 -17.14 11.16 0.10
C PHE A 87 -18.16 10.36 -0.71
N ILE A 88 -18.11 9.03 -0.68
CA ILE A 88 -19.06 8.16 -1.39
C ILE A 88 -20.49 8.43 -0.93
N ILE A 89 -20.74 8.52 0.38
CA ILE A 89 -22.07 8.82 0.93
C ILE A 89 -22.59 10.15 0.38
N TRP A 90 -21.77 11.20 0.40
CA TRP A 90 -22.18 12.52 -0.07
C TRP A 90 -22.33 12.59 -1.59
N LYS A 91 -21.52 11.86 -2.36
CA LYS A 91 -21.67 11.69 -3.80
C LYS A 91 -23.02 11.06 -4.14
N ILE A 92 -23.37 9.95 -3.50
CA ILE A 92 -24.67 9.27 -3.69
C ILE A 92 -25.83 10.19 -3.32
N ARG A 93 -25.70 10.96 -2.23
CA ARG A 93 -26.73 11.93 -1.81
C ARG A 93 -26.91 13.04 -2.85
N ALA A 94 -25.82 13.58 -3.38
CA ALA A 94 -25.85 14.60 -4.40
C ALA A 94 -26.46 14.08 -5.71
N GLU A 95 -26.04 12.89 -6.16
CA GLU A 95 -26.59 12.24 -7.35
C GLU A 95 -28.11 12.03 -7.23
N ARG A 96 -28.59 11.47 -6.11
CA ARG A 96 -30.03 11.32 -5.86
C ARG A 96 -30.77 12.65 -5.82
N TYR A 97 -30.17 13.69 -5.25
CA TYR A 97 -30.79 15.01 -5.20
C TYR A 97 -30.98 15.59 -6.61
N VAL A 98 -29.98 15.44 -7.48
CA VAL A 98 -30.05 15.87 -8.89
C VAL A 98 -31.10 15.05 -9.63
N GLU A 99 -31.09 13.72 -9.52
CA GLU A 99 -32.10 12.85 -10.14
C GLU A 99 -33.53 13.20 -9.67
N CYS A 100 -33.72 13.46 -8.38
CA CYS A 100 -35.00 13.90 -7.82
C CYS A 100 -35.41 15.29 -8.36
N PHE A 101 -34.45 16.20 -8.50
CA PHE A 101 -34.68 17.54 -9.04
C PHE A 101 -35.12 17.47 -10.50
N GLU A 102 -34.44 16.68 -11.34
CA GLU A 102 -34.81 16.46 -12.75
C GLU A 102 -36.18 15.79 -12.88
N HIS A 103 -36.48 14.79 -12.03
CA HIS A 103 -37.78 14.12 -12.01
C HIS A 103 -38.92 15.09 -11.65
N CYS A 104 -38.72 15.97 -10.67
CA CYS A 104 -39.70 17.00 -10.29
C CYS A 104 -39.84 18.08 -11.39
N TYR A 105 -38.73 18.56 -11.96
CA TYR A 105 -38.76 19.58 -13.02
C TYR A 105 -39.54 19.08 -14.25
N SER A 106 -39.38 17.80 -14.61
CA SER A 106 -40.13 17.18 -15.71
C SER A 106 -41.65 17.06 -15.45
N LYS A 107 -42.06 16.89 -14.17
CA LYS A 107 -43.48 16.79 -13.76
C LYS A 107 -44.17 18.16 -13.66
N PHE A 108 -43.44 19.24 -13.37
CA PHE A 108 -44.00 20.58 -13.23
C PHE A 108 -43.81 21.48 -14.47
N GLY A 109 -42.90 21.14 -15.39
CA GLY A 109 -42.56 21.96 -16.57
C GLY A 109 -43.51 21.89 -17.78
N LYS A 110 -44.59 21.10 -17.74
CA LYS A 110 -45.60 21.03 -18.82
C LYS A 110 -46.97 21.54 -18.37
N LYS A 111 -47.08 22.84 -18.09
CA LYS A 111 -48.37 23.57 -18.09
C LYS A 111 -48.30 24.78 -19.02
N SER A 112 -48.70 24.51 -20.27
CA SER A 112 -49.38 25.37 -21.24
C SER A 112 -49.30 26.90 -21.11
N THR A 113 -48.81 27.56 -22.16
CA THR A 113 -49.34 28.86 -22.57
C THR A 113 -49.85 28.79 -24.01
N THR A 114 -51.08 28.28 -24.19
CA THR A 114 -51.92 28.70 -25.31
C THR A 114 -52.38 30.11 -24.99
N LYS A 115 -51.77 31.13 -25.61
CA LYS A 115 -52.33 32.49 -25.59
C LYS A 115 -53.08 32.70 -26.90
N HIS A 116 -54.41 32.81 -26.76
CA HIS A 116 -55.31 33.30 -27.78
C HIS A 116 -54.84 34.69 -28.25
N ASN A 117 -54.64 34.83 -29.57
CA ASN A 117 -54.55 36.12 -30.22
C ASN A 117 -55.94 36.76 -30.24
N THR A 118 -56.14 37.81 -29.45
CA THR A 118 -57.19 38.79 -29.69
C THR A 118 -56.53 40.11 -30.06
N SER A 119 -56.52 40.35 -31.37
CA SER A 119 -56.41 41.66 -32.00
C SER A 119 -57.49 42.59 -31.44
N PHE A 120 -57.12 43.80 -31.02
CA PHE A 120 -58.05 44.91 -30.97
C PHE A 120 -57.39 46.17 -31.53
N LYS A 121 -58.17 46.75 -32.46
CA LYS A 121 -58.01 47.90 -33.35
C LYS A 121 -57.19 49.08 -32.85
#